data_AF-A0A316WQI7-F1
#
_entry.id   AF-A0A316WQI7-F1
#
_cell.length_a   1.000
_cell.length_b   1.000
_cell.length_c   1.000
_cell.angle_alpha   90.00
_cell.angle_beta   90.00
_cell.angle_gamma   90.00
#
_symmetry.space_group_name_H-M   'P 1'
#
loop_
_entity.id
_entity.type
_entity.pdbx_description
1 polymer ?
#
loop_
_entity_poly.entity_id
_entity_poly.type
_entity_poly.pdbx_seq_one_letter_code
_entity_poly.pdbx_strand_id
1 'polypeptide(L)'
;MSHILAGLFDHHSDYKKLESDLENSGFENSDYIVYLNNGSNNSQYLASVTVNDINQIDLARNAFIQNTALKSYLFENMNINETNYDTIKKYIDARNRAEIQNSPEIKIKTSSDGMNSEVKF
;
A
#
# COMPACT_ATOMS: atom_id res chain seq x y z
N MET A 1 -16.61 -8.59 -7.52
CA MET A 1 -15.13 -8.61 -7.56
C MET A 1 -14.69 -8.21 -6.16
N SER A 2 -13.82 -9.00 -5.55
CA SER A 2 -13.36 -8.70 -4.18
C SER A 2 -12.07 -7.91 -4.25
N HIS A 3 -12.03 -6.84 -3.47
CA HIS A 3 -10.86 -6.00 -3.30
C HIS A 3 -10.34 -6.23 -1.88
N ILE A 4 -9.04 -6.11 -1.69
CA ILE A 4 -8.47 -6.07 -0.34
C ILE A 4 -7.76 -4.76 -0.12
N LEU A 5 -7.97 -4.18 1.06
CA LEU A 5 -7.23 -3.04 1.54
C LEU A 5 -6.21 -3.52 2.56
N ALA A 6 -4.93 -3.45 2.23
CA ALA A 6 -3.84 -3.76 3.15
C ALA A 6 -3.27 -2.48 3.76
N GLY A 7 -3.09 -2.46 5.07
CA GLY A 7 -2.48 -1.38 5.82
C GLY A 7 -1.21 -1.85 6.51
N LEU A 8 -0.15 -1.05 6.43
CA LEU A 8 1.07 -1.22 7.21
C LEU A 8 1.03 -0.28 8.41
N PHE A 9 1.28 -0.82 9.59
CA PHE A 9 1.19 -0.12 10.86
C PHE A 9 2.50 -0.26 11.64
N ASP A 10 2.80 0.74 12.47
CA ASP A 10 3.94 0.70 13.37
C ASP A 10 3.64 -0.09 14.65
N HIS A 11 4.67 -0.47 15.41
CA HIS A 11 4.53 -1.28 16.63
C HIS A 11 3.67 -0.63 17.71
N HIS A 12 3.72 0.69 17.76
CA HIS A 12 2.98 1.48 18.73
C HIS A 12 1.48 1.57 18.43
N SER A 13 1.03 1.11 17.26
CA SER A 13 -0.40 1.05 16.97
C SER A 13 -1.03 -0.16 17.66
N ASP A 14 -2.01 0.09 18.52
CA ASP A 14 -2.80 -0.95 19.16
C ASP A 14 -3.63 -1.70 18.11
N TYR A 15 -3.14 -2.86 17.64
CA TYR A 15 -3.89 -3.71 16.70
C TYR A 15 -5.28 -4.07 17.24
N LYS A 16 -5.44 -4.20 18.57
CA LYS A 16 -6.76 -4.40 19.21
C LYS A 16 -7.73 -3.26 18.97
N LYS A 17 -7.22 -2.03 18.91
CA LYS A 17 -8.01 -0.84 18.63
C LYS A 17 -8.45 -0.85 17.17
N LEU A 18 -7.56 -1.27 16.26
CA LEU A 18 -7.90 -1.47 14.86
C LEU A 18 -8.98 -2.54 14.69
N GLU A 19 -8.85 -3.69 15.35
CA GLU A 19 -9.87 -4.75 15.33
C GLU A 19 -11.23 -4.21 15.79
N SER A 20 -11.24 -3.49 16.92
CA SER A 20 -12.46 -2.86 17.43
C SER A 20 -13.06 -1.86 16.44
N ASP A 21 -12.25 -1.02 15.78
CA ASP A 21 -12.72 -0.02 14.82
C ASP A 21 -13.31 -0.68 13.55
N LEU A 22 -12.69 -1.77 13.10
CA LEU A 22 -13.18 -2.59 11.99
C LEU A 22 -14.51 -3.28 12.35
N GLU A 23 -14.59 -3.90 13.53
CA GLU A 23 -15.83 -4.54 14.01
C GLU A 23 -16.96 -3.52 14.21
N ASN A 24 -16.65 -2.33 14.74
CA ASN A 24 -17.62 -1.23 14.87
C ASN A 24 -18.08 -0.71 13.50
N SER A 25 -17.22 -0.77 12.49
CA SER A 25 -17.55 -0.41 11.11
C SER A 25 -18.38 -1.48 10.38
N GLY A 26 -18.54 -2.67 10.98
CA GLY A 26 -19.31 -3.77 10.41
C GLY A 26 -18.49 -4.82 9.66
N PHE A 27 -17.17 -4.85 9.85
CA PHE A 27 -16.33 -5.93 9.32
C PHE A 27 -16.28 -7.09 10.30
N GLU A 28 -16.52 -8.32 9.81
CA GLU A 28 -16.40 -9.51 10.64
C GLU A 28 -14.93 -9.96 10.73
N ASN A 29 -14.58 -10.77 11.73
CA ASN A 29 -13.24 -11.34 11.87
C ASN A 29 -12.80 -12.19 10.65
N SER A 30 -13.75 -12.64 9.82
CA SER A 30 -13.46 -13.34 8.57
C SER A 30 -13.09 -12.39 7.42
N ASP A 31 -13.48 -11.11 7.51
CA ASP A 31 -13.21 -10.11 6.48
C ASP A 31 -11.83 -9.49 6.62
N TYR A 32 -11.22 -9.53 7.80
CA TYR A 32 -9.88 -8.97 8.02
C TYR A 32 -8.88 -9.98 8.58
N ILE A 33 -7.60 -9.78 8.28
CA ILE A 33 -6.49 -10.56 8.83
C ILE A 33 -5.41 -9.60 9.31
N VAL A 34 -4.99 -9.76 10.56
CA VAL A 34 -3.84 -9.04 11.12
C VAL A 34 -2.65 -9.97 11.16
N TYR A 35 -1.60 -9.60 10.44
CA TYR A 35 -0.33 -10.30 10.37
C TYR A 35 0.67 -9.61 11.31
N LEU A 36 0.99 -10.28 12.41
CA LEU A 36 1.99 -9.83 13.37
C LEU A 36 3.36 -10.36 12.95
N ASN A 37 4.33 -9.48 12.69
CA ASN A 37 5.71 -9.90 12.44
C ASN A 37 6.48 -9.97 13.78
N ASN A 38 6.85 -11.18 14.18
CA ASN A 38 7.59 -11.44 15.43
C ASN A 38 9.13 -11.44 15.24
N GLY A 39 9.61 -10.97 14.08
CA GLY A 39 11.00 -11.03 13.64
C GLY A 39 11.85 -9.83 14.07
N SER A 40 12.41 -9.95 15.28
CA SER A 40 13.61 -9.34 15.89
C SER A 40 14.10 -7.90 15.62
N ASN A 41 13.70 -7.12 14.62
CA ASN A 41 14.26 -5.75 14.46
C ASN A 41 13.35 -4.69 13.82
N ASN A 42 12.14 -5.04 13.36
CA ASN A 42 11.21 -4.04 12.79
C ASN A 42 9.78 -4.42 13.18
N SER A 43 9.34 -3.88 14.31
CA SER A 43 8.13 -4.26 15.03
C SER A 43 6.82 -3.80 14.38
N GLN A 44 6.79 -3.69 13.06
CA GLN A 44 5.63 -3.30 12.26
C GLN A 44 4.69 -4.49 12.05
N TYR A 45 3.39 -4.25 12.07
CA TYR A 45 2.38 -5.24 11.71
C TYR A 45 1.62 -4.81 10.47
N LEU A 46 1.04 -5.80 9.81
CA LEU A 46 0.27 -5.59 8.60
C LEU A 46 -1.17 -6.03 8.87
N ALA A 47 -2.14 -5.22 8.51
CA ALA A 47 -3.53 -5.66 8.48
C ALA A 47 -4.01 -5.70 7.04
N SER A 48 -4.86 -6.65 6.70
CA SER A 48 -5.57 -6.68 5.42
C SER A 48 -7.05 -6.81 5.72
N VAL A 49 -7.90 -6.16 4.94
CA VAL A 49 -9.35 -6.25 5.06
C VAL A 49 -9.98 -6.39 3.68
N THR A 50 -10.95 -7.27 3.57
CA THR A 50 -11.72 -7.52 2.36
C THR A 50 -12.80 -6.46 2.27
N VAL A 51 -12.89 -5.83 1.11
CA VAL A 51 -13.83 -4.76 0.83
C VAL A 51 -14.48 -5.04 -0.51
N ASN A 52 -15.81 -5.07 -0.53
CA ASN A 52 -16.58 -5.35 -1.74
C ASN A 52 -17.27 -4.09 -2.30
N ASP A 53 -17.40 -3.04 -1.48
CA ASP A 53 -18.08 -1.79 -1.82
C ASP A 53 -17.22 -0.57 -1.52
N ILE A 54 -17.51 0.54 -2.21
CA ILE A 54 -16.85 1.83 -2.00
C ILE A 54 -17.04 2.32 -0.55
N ASN A 55 -18.20 2.08 0.04
CA ASN A 55 -18.46 2.42 1.45
C ASN A 55 -17.54 1.64 2.40
N GLN A 56 -17.33 0.34 2.12
CA GLN A 56 -16.42 -0.50 2.92
C GLN A 56 -14.97 -0.03 2.76
N ILE A 57 -14.57 0.35 1.54
CA ILE A 57 -13.23 0.93 1.30
C ILE A 57 -13.03 2.19 2.16
N ASP A 58 -14.02 3.08 2.22
CA ASP A 58 -13.92 4.33 2.98
C ASP A 58 -13.88 4.08 4.49
N LEU A 59 -14.74 3.20 5.01
CA LEU A 59 -14.75 2.79 6.42
C LEU A 59 -13.42 2.17 6.84
N ALA A 60 -12.93 1.17 6.09
CA ALA A 60 -11.66 0.51 6.35
C ALA A 60 -10.49 1.50 6.29
N ARG A 61 -10.49 2.39 5.30
CA ARG A 61 -9.48 3.45 5.18
C ARG A 61 -9.52 4.40 6.37
N ASN A 62 -10.71 4.81 6.81
CA ASN A 62 -10.86 5.69 7.96
C ASN A 62 -10.36 5.02 9.25
N ALA A 63 -10.70 3.74 9.46
CA ALA A 63 -10.19 2.94 10.57
C ALA A 63 -8.64 2.88 10.54
N PHE A 64 -8.05 2.70 9.37
CA PHE A 64 -6.60 2.65 9.21
C PHE A 64 -5.96 4.02 9.54
N ILE A 65 -6.56 5.12 9.08
CA ILE A 65 -6.08 6.48 9.38
C ILE A 65 -6.17 6.78 10.88
N GLN A 66 -7.29 6.43 11.54
CA GLN A 66 -7.48 6.64 12.98
C GLN A 66 -6.50 5.83 13.84
N ASN A 67 -6.06 4.68 13.33
CA ASN A 67 -5.06 3.82 13.98
C ASN A 67 -3.63 4.11 13.52
N THR A 68 -3.38 5.28 12.93
CA THR A 68 -2.04 5.76 12.54
C THR A 68 -1.34 4.83 11.53
N ALA A 69 -2.09 4.31 10.54
CA ALA A 69 -1.50 3.53 9.47
C ALA A 69 -0.41 4.32 8.75
N LEU A 70 0.77 3.71 8.60
CA LEU A 70 1.91 4.30 7.90
C LEU A 70 1.62 4.41 6.40
N LYS A 71 1.07 3.33 5.82
CA LYS A 71 0.66 3.26 4.41
C LYS A 71 -0.52 2.33 4.25
N SER A 72 -1.39 2.63 3.31
CA SER A 72 -2.49 1.74 2.88
C SER A 72 -2.40 1.46 1.39
N TYR A 73 -2.76 0.25 1.00
CA TYR A 73 -2.65 -0.30 -0.34
C TYR A 73 -3.94 -1.01 -0.70
N LEU A 74 -4.64 -0.50 -1.72
CA LEU A 74 -5.77 -1.18 -2.30
C LEU A 74 -5.27 -2.14 -3.39
N PHE A 75 -5.65 -3.41 -3.26
CA PHE A 75 -5.44 -4.46 -4.25
C PHE A 75 -6.78 -4.89 -4.82
N GLU A 76 -6.91 -4.82 -6.13
CA GLU A 76 -8.12 -5.21 -6.86
C GLU A 76 -7.98 -6.65 -7.35
N ASN A 77 -9.10 -7.39 -7.43
CA ASN A 77 -9.14 -8.80 -7.83
C ASN A 77 -8.24 -9.70 -6.97
N MET A 78 -8.21 -9.47 -5.66
CA MET A 78 -7.42 -10.27 -4.72
C MET A 78 -8.31 -10.69 -3.55
N ASN A 79 -8.11 -11.90 -3.03
CA ASN A 79 -8.85 -12.42 -1.89
C ASN A 79 -7.93 -12.54 -0.67
N ILE A 80 -8.42 -12.15 0.50
CA ILE A 80 -7.61 -12.17 1.73
C ILE A 80 -7.25 -13.60 2.17
N ASN A 81 -8.09 -14.59 1.87
CA ASN A 81 -7.87 -15.99 2.22
C ASN A 81 -6.75 -16.63 1.40
N GLU A 82 -6.54 -16.20 0.16
CA GLU A 82 -5.47 -16.68 -0.70
C GLU A 82 -4.15 -15.91 -0.49
N THR A 83 -4.19 -14.89 0.37
CA THR A 83 -3.12 -13.92 0.51
C THR A 83 -2.39 -14.09 1.84
N ASN A 84 -1.07 -14.31 1.76
CA ASN A 84 -0.20 -14.50 2.92
C ASN A 84 0.63 -13.23 3.19
N TYR A 85 1.14 -13.11 4.42
CA TYR A 85 2.06 -12.04 4.82
C TYR A 85 3.24 -11.89 3.85
N ASP A 86 3.90 -12.99 3.44
CA ASP A 86 5.02 -12.93 2.48
C ASP A 86 4.57 -12.34 1.13
N THR A 87 3.39 -12.73 0.68
CA THR A 87 2.79 -12.26 -0.56
C THR A 87 2.50 -10.77 -0.50
N ILE A 88 1.75 -10.28 0.51
CA ILE A 88 1.49 -8.84 0.66
C ILE A 88 2.80 -8.07 0.82
N LYS A 89 3.73 -8.57 1.65
CA LYS A 89 5.01 -7.91 1.86
C LYS A 89 5.80 -7.77 0.56
N LYS A 90 5.83 -8.81 -0.29
CA LYS A 90 6.40 -8.74 -1.63
C LYS A 90 5.67 -7.76 -2.53
N TYR A 91 4.35 -7.74 -2.52
CA TYR A 91 3.58 -6.77 -3.31
C TYR A 91 3.82 -5.33 -2.87
N ILE A 92 3.90 -5.07 -1.57
CA ILE A 92 4.23 -3.77 -1.00
C ILE A 92 5.65 -3.38 -1.38
N ASP A 93 6.62 -4.28 -1.24
CA ASP A 93 8.01 -4.04 -1.62
C ASP A 93 8.15 -3.76 -3.12
N ALA A 94 7.50 -4.58 -3.96
CA ALA A 94 7.44 -4.40 -5.40
C ALA A 94 6.76 -3.08 -5.80
N ARG A 95 5.67 -2.68 -5.13
CA ARG A 95 4.96 -1.43 -5.39
C ARG A 95 5.80 -0.22 -4.95
N ASN A 96 6.41 -0.26 -3.75
CA ASN A 96 7.35 0.78 -3.31
C ASN A 96 8.53 0.87 -4.30
N ARG A 97 9.09 -0.27 -4.74
CA ARG A 97 10.18 -0.31 -5.72
C ARG A 97 9.76 0.23 -7.08
N ALA A 98 8.53 -0.05 -7.52
CA ALA A 98 7.96 0.47 -8.76
C ALA A 98 7.68 1.98 -8.69
N GLU A 99 7.25 2.49 -7.53
CA GLU A 99 7.13 3.93 -7.27
C GLU A 99 8.51 4.62 -7.29
N ILE A 100 9.54 3.98 -6.74
CA ILE A 100 10.92 4.50 -6.76
C ILE A 100 11.55 4.42 -8.16
N GLN A 101 11.23 3.40 -8.97
CA GLN A 101 11.74 3.25 -10.34
C GLN A 101 11.04 4.14 -11.38
N ASN A 102 9.90 4.75 -11.07
CA ASN A 102 9.25 5.75 -11.95
C ASN A 102 9.89 7.15 -11.89
N SER A 103 11.13 7.26 -11.42
CA SER A 103 11.99 8.39 -11.71
C SER A 103 13.30 7.85 -12.30
N PRO A 104 13.52 8.11 -13.59
CA PRO A 104 14.05 9.41 -13.94
C PRO A 104 13.04 10.20 -14.76
N GLU A 105 12.72 11.40 -14.30
CA GLU A 105 12.48 12.51 -15.20
C GLU A 105 13.75 12.64 -16.07
N ILE A 106 13.81 11.91 -17.18
CA ILE A 106 14.70 12.27 -18.26
C ILE A 106 14.14 13.61 -18.74
N LYS A 107 14.69 14.70 -18.20
CA LYS A 107 14.73 15.97 -18.91
C LYS A 107 15.50 15.70 -20.19
N ILE A 108 14.78 15.22 -21.21
CA ILE A 108 15.25 15.26 -22.57
C ILE A 108 15.26 16.76 -22.87
N LYS A 109 16.39 17.42 -22.52
CA LYS A 109 16.73 18.67 -23.16
C LYS A 109 16.75 18.31 -24.64
N THR A 110 15.73 18.74 -25.35
CA THR A 110 15.78 18.85 -26.80
C THR A 110 16.89 19.87 -27.04
N SER A 111 18.13 19.42 -27.14
CA SER A 111 19.16 20.19 -27.82
C SER A 111 18.71 20.15 -29.27
N SER A 112 17.85 21.11 -29.63
CA SER A 112 17.50 21.37 -31.01
C SER A 112 18.80 21.55 -31.73
N ASP A 113 19.03 20.61 -32.64
CA ASP A 113 20.03 20.67 -33.68
C ASP A 113 20.03 22.07 -34.29
N GLY A 114 21.19 22.71 -34.21
CA GLY A 114 21.45 24.07 -34.65
C GLY A 114 22.90 24.13 -35.09
N MET A 115 23.27 23.25 -36.03
CA MET A 115 24.49 23.39 -36.81
C MET A 115 24.45 24.70 -37.58
N ASN A 116 25.18 25.72 -37.13
CA ASN A 116 25.64 26.81 -37.98
C ASN A 116 27.17 26.88 -37.95
N SER A 117 27.81 25.77 -38.32
CA SER A 117 29.23 25.79 -38.66
C SER A 117 29.36 25.86 -40.17
N GLU A 118 29.34 27.07 -40.71
CA GLU A 118 29.87 27.33 -42.06
C GLU A 118 30.88 28.48 -41.97
N VAL A 119 32.12 28.09 -42.24
CA VAL A 119 33.31 28.92 -42.24
C VAL A 119 33.46 29.66 -43.57
N LYS A 120 34.01 30.87 -43.47
CA LYS A 120 34.36 31.81 -44.53
C LYS A 120 35.23 31.19 -45.65
N PHE A 121 34.93 31.52 -46.90
CA PHE A 121 35.90 31.74 -47.98
C PHE A 121 35.49 32.96 -48.81
#